data_AF-A0A1Q3QTE7-F1
#
_entry.id   AF-A0A1Q3QTE7-F1
#
_cell.length_a   1.000
_cell.length_b   1.000
_cell.length_c   1.000
_cell.angle_alpha   90.00
_cell.angle_beta   90.00
_cell.angle_gamma   90.00
#
_symmetry.space_group_name_H-M   'P 1'
#
loop_
_entity.id
_entity.type
_entity.pdbx_description
1 polymer ?
#
loop_
_entity_poly.entity_id
_entity_poly.type
_entity_poly.pdbx_seq_one_letter_code
_entity_poly.pdbx_strand_id
1 'polypeptide(L)'
;MAATVMAGQQMKLMGSRRRLQGRAATLAERNRELYEAQRRARRGPTPEVFFTKHIDNSRIVKADDPERRREMRSFSAVMSVLFVLVMVYVWQHFSAIEMGYNIEAQKVQVEHLSEQNRQLRLSEAELTDPERIDVMARQLGLGAPQPGQVVRPDGSDVNANDAVLAQAHVPKFVGQ
;
A
#
# COMPACT_ATOMS: atom_id res chain seq x y z
N MET A 1 16.69 -16.96 -17.29
CA MET A 1 16.13 -18.28 -16.93
C MET A 1 14.60 -18.24 -16.91
N ALA A 2 13.96 -17.87 -18.02
CA ALA A 2 12.50 -17.66 -18.11
C ALA A 2 11.81 -18.51 -19.21
N ALA A 3 12.58 -19.18 -20.07
CA ALA A 3 12.04 -19.96 -21.20
C ALA A 3 11.56 -21.37 -20.80
N THR A 4 12.07 -21.93 -19.70
CA THR A 4 11.84 -23.34 -19.36
C THR A 4 10.53 -23.59 -18.60
N VAL A 5 9.96 -22.58 -17.94
CA VAL A 5 8.74 -22.73 -17.12
C VAL A 5 7.45 -22.61 -17.95
N MET A 6 7.48 -21.85 -19.06
CA MET A 6 6.35 -21.77 -20.00
C MET A 6 6.12 -23.05 -20.82
N ALA A 7 7.15 -23.90 -20.98
CA ALA A 7 7.03 -25.16 -21.72
C ALA A 7 6.25 -26.25 -20.95
N GLY A 8 6.42 -26.31 -19.61
CA GLY A 8 5.74 -27.32 -18.77
C GLY A 8 4.23 -27.08 -18.62
N GLN A 9 3.80 -25.82 -18.62
CA GLN A 9 2.38 -25.46 -18.50
C GLN A 9 1.62 -25.63 -19.83
N GLN A 10 2.28 -25.38 -20.97
CA GLN A 10 1.72 -25.68 -22.29
C GLN A 10 1.55 -27.19 -22.52
N MET A 11 2.47 -28.03 -22.03
CA MET A 11 2.41 -29.48 -22.22
C MET A 11 1.23 -30.14 -21.47
N LYS A 12 0.85 -29.65 -20.28
CA LYS A 12 -0.34 -30.13 -19.54
C LYS A 12 -1.67 -29.69 -20.19
N LEU A 13 -1.78 -28.44 -20.64
CA LEU A 13 -2.95 -27.96 -21.40
C LEU A 13 -3.13 -28.70 -22.75
N MET A 14 -2.03 -29.07 -23.40
CA MET A 14 -2.03 -29.89 -24.61
C MET A 14 -2.42 -31.35 -24.32
N GLY A 15 -2.09 -31.87 -23.14
CA GLY A 15 -2.43 -33.21 -22.68
C GLY A 15 -3.93 -33.42 -22.43
N SER A 16 -4.60 -32.48 -21.75
CA SER A 16 -6.06 -32.55 -21.54
C SER A 16 -6.83 -32.41 -22.86
N ARG A 17 -6.39 -31.52 -23.78
CA ARG A 17 -6.96 -31.43 -25.14
C ARG A 17 -6.73 -32.70 -25.95
N ARG A 18 -5.53 -33.32 -25.89
CA ARG A 18 -5.23 -34.59 -26.58
C ARG A 18 -6.06 -35.76 -26.07
N ARG A 19 -6.35 -35.87 -24.76
CA ARG A 19 -7.16 -36.97 -24.22
C ARG A 19 -8.64 -36.88 -24.62
N LEU A 20 -9.22 -35.68 -24.56
CA LEU A 20 -10.59 -35.44 -25.06
C LEU A 20 -10.68 -35.66 -26.58
N GLN A 21 -9.67 -35.21 -27.33
CA GLN A 21 -9.57 -35.49 -28.77
C GLN A 21 -9.40 -36.97 -29.07
N GLY A 22 -8.63 -37.73 -28.27
CA GLY A 22 -8.46 -39.17 -28.45
C GLY A 22 -9.75 -39.95 -28.21
N ARG A 23 -10.55 -39.57 -27.21
CA ARG A 23 -11.84 -40.21 -26.94
C ARG A 23 -12.88 -39.87 -28.03
N ALA A 24 -12.88 -38.64 -28.53
CA ALA A 24 -13.74 -38.25 -29.65
C ALA A 24 -13.30 -38.90 -30.98
N ALA A 25 -12.00 -39.02 -31.21
CA ALA A 25 -11.43 -39.66 -32.39
C ALA A 25 -11.72 -41.16 -32.42
N THR A 26 -11.55 -41.87 -31.29
CA THR A 26 -11.88 -43.30 -31.18
C THR A 26 -13.36 -43.60 -31.38
N LEU A 27 -14.26 -42.72 -30.90
CA LEU A 27 -15.69 -42.83 -31.18
C LEU A 27 -16.00 -42.59 -32.67
N ALA A 28 -15.32 -41.62 -33.30
CA ALA A 28 -15.48 -41.33 -34.72
C ALA A 28 -14.99 -42.49 -35.60
N GLU A 29 -13.87 -43.13 -35.23
CA GLU A 29 -13.34 -44.32 -35.90
C GLU A 29 -14.30 -45.51 -35.76
N ARG A 30 -14.78 -45.79 -34.55
CA ARG A 30 -15.77 -46.85 -34.32
C ARG A 30 -17.07 -46.63 -35.09
N ASN A 31 -17.54 -45.38 -35.18
CA ASN A 31 -18.73 -45.05 -35.97
C ASN A 31 -18.49 -45.23 -37.48
N ARG A 32 -17.29 -44.93 -37.98
CA ARG A 32 -16.90 -45.20 -39.38
C ARG A 32 -16.88 -46.69 -39.67
N GLU A 33 -16.29 -47.49 -38.79
CA GLU A 33 -16.28 -48.96 -38.94
C GLU A 33 -17.69 -49.54 -38.99
N LEU A 34 -18.58 -49.09 -38.10
CA LEU A 34 -19.98 -49.52 -38.10
C LEU A 34 -20.71 -49.11 -39.38
N TYR A 35 -20.44 -47.91 -39.89
CA TYR A 35 -20.99 -47.42 -41.16
C TYR A 35 -20.50 -48.26 -42.34
N GLU A 36 -19.21 -48.62 -42.38
CA GLU A 36 -18.65 -49.49 -43.40
C GLU A 36 -19.23 -50.92 -43.32
N ALA A 37 -19.37 -51.48 -42.12
CA ALA A 37 -20.00 -52.78 -41.92
C ALA A 37 -21.46 -52.79 -42.41
N GLN A 38 -22.22 -51.73 -42.12
CA GLN A 38 -23.58 -51.54 -42.65
C GLN A 38 -23.58 -51.41 -44.17
N ARG A 39 -22.64 -50.68 -44.75
CA ARG A 39 -22.52 -50.53 -46.20
C ARG A 39 -22.18 -51.85 -46.89
N ARG A 40 -21.33 -52.69 -46.30
CA ARG A 40 -21.00 -54.04 -46.81
C ARG A 40 -22.19 -55.00 -46.68
N ALA A 41 -23.02 -54.84 -45.64
CA ALA A 41 -24.23 -55.64 -45.45
C ALA A 41 -25.40 -55.23 -46.38
N ARG A 42 -25.34 -54.05 -47.00
CA ARG A 42 -26.33 -53.61 -48.01
C ARG A 42 -26.04 -54.29 -49.35
N ARG A 43 -26.80 -55.35 -49.67
CA ARG A 43 -26.88 -55.94 -51.02
C ARG A 43 -28.16 -55.46 -51.71
N GLY A 44 -28.03 -54.66 -52.76
CA GLY A 44 -29.13 -54.24 -53.65
C GLY A 44 -29.69 -52.83 -53.38
N PRO A 45 -30.50 -52.28 -54.32
CA PRO A 45 -31.16 -50.99 -54.16
C PRO A 45 -32.27 -51.13 -53.12
N THR A 46 -31.99 -50.69 -51.89
CA THR A 46 -32.94 -50.70 -50.78
C THR A 46 -34.12 -49.77 -51.09
N PRO A 47 -35.39 -50.21 -50.96
CA PRO A 47 -36.51 -49.29 -51.00
C PRO A 47 -36.35 -48.27 -49.88
N GLU A 48 -36.46 -46.98 -50.22
CA GLU A 48 -36.35 -45.88 -49.26
C GLU A 48 -37.60 -45.82 -48.38
N VAL A 49 -37.74 -46.81 -47.50
CA VAL A 49 -38.71 -46.74 -46.41
C VAL A 49 -38.09 -45.84 -45.36
N PHE A 50 -38.46 -44.56 -45.41
CA PHE A 50 -38.13 -43.59 -44.36
C PHE A 50 -38.87 -43.96 -43.09
N PHE A 51 -38.32 -44.90 -42.32
CA PHE A 51 -38.72 -45.06 -40.94
C PHE A 51 -38.27 -43.81 -40.19
N THR A 52 -39.20 -42.90 -39.92
CA THR A 52 -38.98 -41.76 -39.03
C THR A 52 -38.78 -42.29 -37.61
N LYS A 53 -37.56 -42.73 -37.32
CA LYS A 53 -37.16 -43.15 -35.99
C LYS A 53 -37.19 -41.91 -35.11
N HIS A 54 -38.22 -41.79 -34.28
CA HIS A 54 -38.34 -40.72 -33.30
C HIS A 54 -37.28 -40.98 -32.22
N ILE A 55 -36.15 -40.28 -32.33
CA ILE A 55 -35.08 -40.34 -31.32
C ILE A 55 -35.55 -39.48 -30.15
N ASP A 56 -36.16 -40.11 -29.15
CA ASP A 56 -36.50 -39.44 -27.92
C ASP A 56 -35.25 -39.31 -27.03
N ASN A 57 -34.65 -38.12 -27.04
CA ASN A 57 -33.50 -37.77 -26.21
C ASN A 57 -33.91 -37.25 -24.82
N SER A 58 -35.20 -37.28 -24.45
CA SER A 58 -35.71 -36.78 -23.17
C SER A 58 -35.03 -37.41 -21.95
N ARG A 59 -34.50 -38.64 -22.10
CA ARG A 59 -33.85 -39.40 -21.02
C ARG A 59 -32.32 -39.32 -21.02
N ILE A 60 -31.69 -38.65 -21.98
CA ILE A 60 -30.23 -38.52 -22.02
C ILE A 60 -29.81 -37.45 -21.02
N VAL A 61 -29.59 -37.88 -19.78
CA VAL A 61 -28.92 -37.06 -18.77
C VAL A 61 -27.44 -37.06 -19.10
N LYS A 62 -26.89 -35.87 -19.40
CA LYS A 62 -25.46 -35.69 -19.62
C LYS A 62 -24.72 -36.17 -18.37
N ALA A 63 -23.98 -37.28 -18.49
CA ALA A 63 -23.17 -37.79 -17.40
C ALA A 63 -22.20 -36.69 -16.95
N ASP A 64 -22.19 -36.42 -15.65
CA ASP A 64 -21.32 -35.43 -15.06
C ASP A 64 -19.87 -35.96 -15.09
N ASP A 65 -19.00 -35.34 -15.89
CA ASP A 65 -17.56 -35.64 -15.87
C ASP A 65 -16.91 -34.99 -14.64
N PRO A 66 -16.49 -35.76 -13.62
CA PRO A 66 -15.92 -35.21 -12.39
C PRO A 66 -14.57 -34.53 -12.62
N GLU A 67 -13.83 -34.91 -13.67
CA GLU A 67 -12.55 -34.32 -14.05
C GLU A 67 -12.72 -32.85 -14.49
N ARG A 68 -13.72 -32.55 -15.33
CA ARG A 68 -14.01 -31.16 -15.77
C ARG A 68 -14.35 -30.25 -14.59
N ARG A 69 -15.08 -30.76 -13.59
CA ARG A 69 -15.42 -29.98 -12.38
C ARG A 69 -14.18 -29.64 -11.55
N ARG A 70 -13.18 -30.53 -11.48
CA ARG A 70 -11.90 -30.28 -10.79
C ARG A 70 -11.06 -29.25 -11.54
N GLU A 71 -10.95 -29.36 -12.86
CA GLU A 71 -10.23 -28.38 -13.69
C GLU A 71 -10.84 -26.98 -13.54
N MET A 72 -12.17 -26.85 -13.64
CA MET A 72 -12.88 -25.57 -13.45
C MET A 72 -12.64 -24.95 -12.06
N ARG A 73 -12.63 -25.77 -10.99
CA ARG A 73 -12.33 -25.30 -9.63
C ARG A 73 -10.89 -24.81 -9.51
N SER A 74 -9.92 -25.54 -10.06
CA SER A 74 -8.52 -25.10 -10.03
C SER A 74 -8.30 -23.81 -10.82
N PHE A 75 -8.95 -23.67 -11.98
CA PHE A 75 -8.88 -22.44 -12.77
C PHE A 75 -9.49 -21.25 -12.03
N SER A 76 -10.67 -21.46 -11.43
CA SER A 76 -11.31 -20.44 -10.59
C SER A 76 -10.43 -20.05 -9.42
N ALA A 77 -9.81 -21.02 -8.73
CA ALA A 77 -8.93 -20.74 -7.59
C ALA A 77 -7.72 -19.88 -8.01
N VAL A 78 -7.07 -20.20 -9.13
CA VAL A 78 -5.94 -19.42 -9.65
C VAL A 78 -6.39 -18.00 -10.00
N MET A 79 -7.54 -17.83 -10.64
CA MET A 79 -8.09 -16.50 -10.95
C MET A 79 -8.44 -15.71 -9.70
N SER A 80 -9.03 -16.33 -8.68
CA SER A 80 -9.31 -15.68 -7.41
C SER A 80 -8.03 -15.23 -6.71
N VAL A 81 -6.98 -16.06 -6.69
CA VAL A 81 -5.68 -15.68 -6.11
C VAL A 81 -5.07 -14.50 -6.86
N LEU A 82 -5.07 -14.52 -8.19
CA LEU A 82 -4.57 -13.42 -9.00
C LEU A 82 -5.35 -12.12 -8.72
N PHE A 83 -6.67 -12.20 -8.63
CA PHE A 83 -7.53 -11.06 -8.31
C PHE A 83 -7.19 -10.45 -6.94
N VAL A 84 -7.03 -11.28 -5.91
CA VAL A 84 -6.66 -10.82 -4.56
C VAL A 84 -5.29 -10.14 -4.58
N LEU A 85 -4.30 -10.70 -5.30
CA LEU A 85 -2.97 -10.09 -5.41
C LEU A 85 -3.02 -8.70 -6.06
N VAL A 86 -3.77 -8.56 -7.17
CA VAL A 86 -3.95 -7.26 -7.82
C VAL A 86 -4.66 -6.27 -6.89
N MET A 87 -5.66 -6.72 -6.16
CA MET A 87 -6.43 -5.83 -5.27
C MET A 87 -5.59 -5.36 -4.07
N VAL A 88 -4.76 -6.25 -3.50
CA VAL A 88 -3.77 -5.88 -2.47
C VAL A 88 -2.75 -4.90 -3.03
N TYR A 89 -2.25 -5.11 -4.24
CA TYR A 89 -1.30 -4.18 -4.88
C TYR A 89 -1.90 -2.78 -5.07
N VAL A 90 -3.14 -2.70 -5.57
CA VAL A 90 -3.84 -1.42 -5.76
C VAL A 90 -4.08 -0.74 -4.41
N TRP A 91 -4.49 -1.48 -3.38
CA TRP A 91 -4.61 -0.94 -2.03
C TRP A 91 -3.27 -0.41 -1.52
N GLN A 92 -2.19 -1.19 -1.61
CA GLN A 92 -0.85 -0.75 -1.19
C GLN A 92 -0.40 0.51 -1.92
N HIS A 93 -0.61 0.56 -3.24
CA HIS A 93 -0.28 1.72 -4.05
C HIS A 93 -1.08 2.96 -3.60
N PHE A 94 -2.38 2.81 -3.33
CA PHE A 94 -3.22 3.89 -2.82
C PHE A 94 -2.78 4.35 -1.42
N SER A 95 -2.49 3.41 -0.52
CA SER A 95 -1.99 3.70 0.83
C SER A 95 -0.65 4.42 0.80
N ALA A 96 0.26 4.03 -0.11
CA ALA A 96 1.55 4.68 -0.29
C ALA A 96 1.40 6.12 -0.81
N ILE A 97 0.42 6.37 -1.69
CA ILE A 97 0.11 7.72 -2.18
C ILE A 97 -0.42 8.60 -1.03
N GLU A 98 -1.37 8.10 -0.24
CA GLU A 98 -1.96 8.84 0.89
C GLU A 98 -0.92 9.11 2.00
N MET A 99 -0.06 8.12 2.28
CA MET A 99 1.07 8.29 3.20
C MET A 99 2.13 9.26 2.66
N GLY A 100 2.36 9.28 1.35
CA GLY A 100 3.25 10.25 0.70
C GLY A 100 2.78 11.69 0.93
N TYR A 101 1.48 11.96 0.82
CA TYR A 101 0.92 13.28 1.10
C TYR A 101 0.99 13.66 2.59
N ASN A 102 0.74 12.72 3.49
CA ASN A 102 0.87 12.97 4.93
C ASN A 102 2.31 13.32 5.33
N ILE A 103 3.30 12.69 4.70
CA ILE A 103 4.72 13.01 4.93
C ILE A 103 5.05 14.41 4.41
N GLU A 104 4.56 14.78 3.23
CA GLU A 104 4.78 16.11 2.67
C GLU A 104 4.12 17.20 3.54
N ALA A 105 2.88 16.96 3.99
CA ALA A 105 2.18 17.87 4.90
C ALA A 105 2.90 18.02 6.24
N GLN A 106 3.47 16.94 6.78
CA GLN A 106 4.28 16.99 8.01
C GLN A 106 5.60 17.72 7.81
N LYS A 107 6.26 17.57 6.66
CA LYS A 107 7.48 18.33 6.32
C LYS A 107 7.21 19.83 6.28
N VAL A 108 6.14 20.25 5.62
CA VAL A 108 5.74 21.67 5.55
C VAL A 108 5.50 22.24 6.95
N GLN A 109 4.89 21.47 7.85
CA GLN A 109 4.69 21.91 9.24
C GLN A 109 6.00 22.08 10.00
N VAL A 110 6.95 21.16 9.84
CA VAL A 110 8.27 21.26 10.48
C VAL A 110 9.04 22.47 9.95
N GLU A 111 9.01 22.69 8.63
CA GLU A 111 9.67 23.83 8.01
C GLU A 111 9.07 25.15 8.51
N HIS A 112 7.75 25.27 8.54
CA HIS A 112 7.05 26.43 9.09
C HIS A 112 7.40 26.69 10.57
N LEU A 113 7.40 25.65 11.41
CA LEU A 113 7.79 25.77 12.81
C LEU A 113 9.27 26.18 12.95
N SER A 114 10.14 25.70 12.06
CA SER A 114 11.56 26.07 12.07
C SER A 114 11.78 27.53 11.71
N GLU A 115 11.03 28.05 10.74
CA GLU A 115 11.05 29.47 10.36
C GLU A 115 10.52 30.35 11.50
N GLN A 116 9.42 29.95 12.13
CA GLN A 116 8.88 30.64 13.31
C GLN A 116 9.89 30.67 14.46
N ASN A 117 10.55 29.55 14.75
CA ASN A 117 11.57 29.51 15.80
C ASN A 117 12.74 30.44 15.48
N ARG A 118 13.16 30.48 14.21
CA ARG A 118 14.22 31.38 13.76
C ARG A 118 13.80 32.85 13.90
N GLN A 119 12.59 33.20 13.53
CA GLN A 119 12.05 34.56 13.72
C GLN A 119 12.01 34.93 15.20
N LEU A 120 11.50 34.04 16.05
CA LEU A 120 11.44 34.27 17.51
C LEU A 120 12.83 34.50 18.10
N ARG A 121 13.84 33.72 17.70
CA ARG A 121 15.23 33.93 18.14
C ARG A 121 15.82 35.25 17.67
N LEU A 122 15.47 35.69 16.46
CA LEU A 122 15.89 37.01 15.96
C LEU A 122 15.24 38.13 16.77
N SER A 123 13.94 38.01 17.05
CA SER A 123 13.23 38.96 17.92
C SER A 123 13.82 38.96 19.33
N GLU A 124 14.09 37.79 19.91
CA GLU A 124 14.73 37.68 21.23
C GLU A 124 16.08 38.38 21.25
N ALA A 125 16.92 38.17 20.23
CA ALA A 125 18.21 38.85 20.11
C ALA A 125 18.04 40.37 19.95
N GLU A 126 17.06 40.84 19.18
CA GLU A 126 16.75 42.27 19.01
C GLU A 126 16.22 42.92 20.31
N LEU A 127 15.41 42.19 21.08
CA LEU A 127 14.90 42.68 22.37
C LEU A 127 15.95 42.63 23.47
N THR A 128 16.87 41.67 23.42
CA THR A 128 17.94 41.50 24.41
C THR A 128 19.15 42.40 24.11
N ASP A 129 19.15 43.12 22.98
CA ASP A 129 20.23 44.01 22.58
C ASP A 129 20.48 45.08 23.67
N PRO A 130 21.64 45.04 24.37
CA PRO A 130 21.91 45.93 25.49
C PRO A 130 22.00 47.40 25.07
N GLU A 131 22.39 47.69 23.83
CA GLU A 131 22.41 49.07 23.32
C GLU A 131 20.98 49.64 23.25
N ARG A 132 20.05 48.83 22.75
CA ARG A 132 18.64 49.20 22.65
C ARG A 132 17.99 49.38 24.01
N ILE A 133 18.35 48.52 24.97
CA ILE A 133 17.91 48.62 26.38
C ILE A 133 18.46 49.89 27.02
N ASP A 134 19.74 50.24 26.82
CA ASP A 134 20.35 51.46 27.39
C ASP A 134 19.71 52.73 26.82
N VAL A 135 19.44 52.77 25.51
CA VAL A 135 18.72 53.89 24.88
C VAL A 135 17.32 54.05 25.47
N MET A 136 16.58 52.94 25.63
CA MET A 136 15.23 52.97 26.21
C MET A 136 15.26 53.37 27.70
N ALA A 137 16.22 52.87 28.46
CA ALA A 137 16.42 53.24 29.86
C ALA A 137 16.65 54.75 30.00
N ARG A 138 17.52 55.33 29.18
CA ARG A 138 17.78 56.78 29.18
C ARG A 138 16.54 57.60 28.82
N GLN A 139 15.72 57.16 27.87
CA GLN A 139 14.45 57.82 27.52
C GLN A 139 13.44 57.79 28.68
N LEU A 140 13.45 56.73 29.49
CA LEU A 140 12.64 56.61 30.69
C LEU A 140 13.23 57.33 31.92
N GLY A 141 14.37 58.03 31.75
CA GLY A 141 15.08 58.69 32.85
C GLY A 141 15.80 57.73 33.81
N LEU A 142 15.93 56.46 33.43
CA LEU A 142 16.68 55.45 34.16
C LEU A 142 18.15 55.55 33.72
N GLY A 143 19.06 55.72 34.68
CA GLY A 143 20.49 55.83 34.45
C GLY A 143 21.27 55.03 35.48
N ALA A 144 22.59 54.92 35.29
CA ALA A 144 23.46 54.25 36.25
C ALA A 144 23.30 54.88 37.65
N PRO A 145 23.06 54.07 38.70
CA PRO A 145 22.86 54.60 40.04
C PRO A 145 24.12 55.30 40.56
N GLN A 146 23.95 56.41 41.28
CA GLN A 146 25.07 57.09 41.91
C GLN A 146 25.59 56.25 43.09
N PRO A 147 26.91 56.32 43.43
CA PRO A 147 27.47 55.61 44.57
C PRO A 147 26.68 55.93 45.86
N GLY A 148 26.11 54.90 46.50
CA GLY A 148 25.28 55.04 47.71
C GLY A 148 23.76 55.07 47.52
N GLN A 149 23.25 55.05 46.28
CA GLN A 149 21.81 55.12 45.96
C GLN A 149 21.09 53.75 45.95
N VAL A 150 21.82 52.65 46.09
CA VAL A 150 21.27 51.28 46.02
C VAL A 150 20.99 50.76 47.42
N VAL A 151 19.71 50.70 47.81
CA VAL A 151 19.25 50.14 49.08
C VAL A 151 18.82 48.69 48.86
N ARG A 152 19.49 47.72 49.50
CA ARG A 152 19.05 46.32 49.49
C ARG A 152 17.94 46.12 50.54
N PRO A 153 16.86 45.38 50.22
CA PRO A 153 15.75 45.14 51.14
C PRO A 153 16.17 44.35 52.41
N ASP A 154 17.32 43.70 52.37
CA ASP A 154 17.91 42.89 53.45
C ASP A 154 18.59 43.74 54.56
N GLY A 155 18.58 45.08 54.44
CA GLY A 155 19.03 45.99 55.50
C GLY A 155 20.54 45.97 55.76
N SER A 156 21.34 45.43 54.83
CA SER A 156 22.80 45.49 54.91
C SER A 156 23.29 46.82 54.33
N ASP A 157 23.75 47.71 55.22
CA ASP A 157 24.40 48.96 54.84
C ASP A 157 25.74 48.62 54.17
N VAL A 158 25.77 48.56 52.84
CA VAL A 158 27.01 48.32 52.10
C VAL A 158 27.82 49.62 52.12
N ASN A 159 28.90 49.64 52.90
CA ASN A 159 29.90 50.72 52.86
C ASN A 159 30.36 50.94 51.41
N ALA A 160 30.44 52.20 50.98
CA ALA A 160 30.69 52.64 49.61
C ALA A 160 32.03 52.16 48.99
N ASN A 161 32.87 51.44 49.74
CA ASN A 161 34.21 51.01 49.35
C ASN A 161 34.38 49.49 49.17
N ASP A 162 33.34 48.67 49.42
CA ASP A 162 33.45 47.22 49.26
C ASP A 162 33.17 46.77 47.82
N ALA A 163 34.08 45.95 47.28
CA ALA A 163 33.96 45.39 45.94
C ALA A 163 32.78 44.41 45.90
N VAL A 164 31.67 44.84 45.29
CA VAL A 164 30.47 44.02 45.11
C VAL A 164 30.69 43.03 43.97
N LEU A 165 31.05 41.79 44.31
CA LEU A 165 31.00 40.67 43.35
C LEU A 165 29.56 40.18 43.21
N ALA A 166 29.09 40.08 41.96
CA ALA A 166 27.77 39.51 41.66
C ALA A 166 27.78 38.01 42.01
N GLN A 167 26.96 37.61 42.99
CA GLN A 167 26.76 36.20 43.33
C GLN A 167 25.49 35.71 42.62
N ALA A 168 25.66 34.75 41.70
CA ALA A 168 24.54 34.15 40.99
C ALA A 168 23.79 33.19 41.93
N HIS A 169 22.55 33.54 42.28
CA HIS A 169 21.64 32.64 42.97
C HIS A 169 20.95 31.76 41.93
N VAL A 170 21.28 30.47 41.89
CA VAL A 170 20.66 29.51 40.97
C VAL A 170 19.35 29.02 41.59
N PRO A 171 18.17 29.37 41.04
CA PRO A 171 16.90 28.89 41.58
C PRO A 171 16.80 27.37 41.36
N LYS A 172 16.53 26.64 42.44
CA LYS A 172 16.29 25.20 42.38
C LYS A 172 14.93 24.96 41.73
N PHE A 173 14.94 24.49 40.48
CA PHE A 173 13.73 23.97 39.84
C PHE A 173 13.27 22.71 40.57
N VAL A 174 12.18 22.82 41.33
CA VAL A 174 11.45 21.68 41.88
C VAL A 174 10.54 21.18 40.77
N GLY A 175 10.93 20.09 40.11
CA GLY A 175 10.06 19.35 39.19
C GLY A 175 8.93 18.69 39.98
N GLN A 176 7.69 18.95 39.57
CA GLN A 176 6.53 18.11 39.87
C GLN A 176 6.08 17.44 38.57
#